data_AF-A0A453MH22-F1
#
_entry.id   AF-A0A453MH22-F1
#
_cell.length_a   1.000
_cell.length_b   1.000
_cell.length_c   1.000
_cell.angle_alpha   90.00
_cell.angle_beta   90.00
_cell.angle_gamma   90.00
#
_symmetry.space_group_name_H-M   'P 1'
#
loop_
_entity.id
_entity.type
_entity.pdbx_description
1 polymer ?
#
loop_
_entity_poly.entity_id
_entity_poly.type
_entity_poly.pdbx_seq_one_letter_code
_entity_poly.pdbx_strand_id
1 'polypeptide(L)'
;ADEPKMLRQHLPLFSSSSSSPIHMALARLTRKTSSRSSAKTKPLLFLLLLIVILVVTAVFLFPPATMSSSSSFENPRKVVKKVMSLSQAEGDGATVRRSIGGHELRNLDPFLLLDEFSVSKPGGFPDHPHRGFETV
;
A
#
# COMPACT_ATOMS: atom_id res chain seq x y z
N ALA A 1 22.24 -18.02 67.22
CA ALA A 1 20.95 -17.83 66.54
C ALA A 1 20.86 -18.89 65.44
N ASP A 2 20.72 -20.16 65.82
CA ASP A 2 19.56 -20.80 66.48
C ASP A 2 18.66 -21.46 65.45
N GLU A 3 18.82 -22.78 65.45
CA GLU A 3 17.82 -23.84 65.31
C GLU A 3 17.06 -24.09 63.99
N PRO A 4 16.88 -25.38 63.64
CA PRO A 4 16.27 -25.90 62.43
C PRO A 4 14.80 -26.26 62.65
N LYS A 5 14.11 -26.80 61.62
CA LYS A 5 12.98 -27.70 61.88
C LYS A 5 12.71 -28.65 60.72
N MET A 6 13.12 -29.88 60.99
CA MET A 6 12.69 -31.10 60.34
C MET A 6 11.31 -31.51 60.86
N LEU A 7 10.57 -32.23 60.01
CA LEU A 7 9.64 -33.34 60.29
C LEU A 7 8.11 -33.13 60.30
N ARG A 8 7.55 -34.03 59.48
CA ARG A 8 6.30 -34.81 59.60
C ARG A 8 5.01 -34.10 59.24
N GLN A 9 4.23 -34.78 58.40
CA GLN A 9 2.91 -35.36 58.70
C GLN A 9 2.60 -36.39 57.57
N HIS A 10 2.61 -37.68 57.88
CA HIS A 10 1.46 -38.61 57.98
C HIS A 10 1.09 -39.39 56.69
N LEU A 11 1.35 -40.70 56.75
CA LEU A 11 0.70 -41.82 56.01
C LEU A 11 -0.27 -42.52 56.99
N PRO A 12 -1.07 -43.56 56.62
CA PRO A 12 -1.65 -44.00 55.33
C PRO A 12 -3.17 -44.36 55.44
N LEU A 13 -3.83 -44.83 54.36
CA LEU A 13 -4.46 -46.17 54.26
C LEU A 13 -5.50 -46.34 53.10
N PHE A 14 -5.34 -47.46 52.37
CA PHE A 14 -6.29 -48.32 51.58
C PHE A 14 -7.19 -47.69 50.50
N SER A 15 -7.59 -48.32 49.38
CA SER A 15 -7.35 -49.55 48.57
C SER A 15 -8.21 -49.32 47.29
N SER A 16 -7.98 -49.82 46.07
CA SER A 16 -7.93 -51.22 45.61
C SER A 16 -7.78 -51.30 44.07
N SER A 17 -7.11 -52.38 43.60
CA SER A 17 -7.26 -53.10 42.29
C SER A 17 -7.04 -52.35 40.96
N SER A 18 -6.35 -52.86 39.93
CA SER A 18 -6.21 -54.25 39.47
C SER A 18 -4.95 -54.51 38.59
N SER A 19 -4.47 -55.76 38.69
CA SER A 19 -3.93 -56.64 37.63
C SER A 19 -2.64 -56.29 36.85
N SER A 20 -1.51 -56.68 37.46
CA SER A 20 -0.51 -57.69 37.01
C SER A 20 0.27 -57.61 35.67
N PRO A 21 1.52 -58.14 35.66
CA PRO A 21 2.63 -57.79 34.77
C PRO A 21 2.97 -58.92 33.77
N ILE A 22 4.07 -58.80 33.00
CA ILE A 22 5.09 -59.85 32.75
C ILE A 22 5.66 -59.92 31.28
N HIS A 23 7.01 -59.97 31.23
CA HIS A 23 7.95 -60.61 30.27
C HIS A 23 8.60 -59.89 29.06
N MET A 24 9.95 -59.83 29.18
CA MET A 24 11.01 -60.07 28.16
C MET A 24 11.41 -58.89 27.27
N ALA A 25 12.51 -58.16 27.53
CA ALA A 25 13.91 -58.55 27.65
C ALA A 25 14.54 -59.18 26.39
N LEU A 26 15.70 -58.61 26.03
CA LEU A 26 16.84 -59.22 25.33
C LEU A 26 16.75 -59.40 23.80
N ALA A 27 17.46 -58.50 23.12
CA ALA A 27 18.80 -58.79 22.59
C ALA A 27 18.98 -58.43 21.11
N ARG A 28 20.12 -57.76 20.88
CA ARG A 28 21.01 -57.89 19.72
C ARG A 28 20.36 -57.70 18.34
N LEU A 29 20.95 -56.82 17.55
CA LEU A 29 21.90 -57.24 16.52
C LEU A 29 22.15 -56.08 15.57
N THR A 30 23.43 -55.74 15.43
CA THR A 30 24.05 -55.39 14.15
C THR A 30 23.67 -54.00 13.61
N ARG A 31 24.45 -53.33 12.78
CA ARG A 31 25.67 -53.56 12.01
C ARG A 31 26.07 -52.11 11.66
N LYS A 32 27.33 -51.71 11.79
CA LYS A 32 28.25 -51.60 10.65
C LYS A 32 27.59 -50.87 9.47
N THR A 33 28.01 -49.64 9.20
CA THR A 33 28.95 -49.31 8.11
C THR A 33 29.06 -47.80 7.94
N SER A 34 30.30 -47.33 7.85
CA SER A 34 30.66 -46.11 7.14
C SER A 34 30.06 -46.15 5.72
N SER A 35 29.28 -45.14 5.34
CA SER A 35 28.96 -44.88 3.93
C SER A 35 29.20 -43.40 3.61
N ARG A 36 30.45 -43.16 3.20
CA ARG A 36 30.78 -42.51 1.92
C ARG A 36 29.92 -41.28 1.57
N SER A 37 30.50 -40.11 1.78
CA SER A 37 30.02 -38.82 1.29
C SER A 37 29.64 -38.89 -0.20
N SER A 38 28.34 -38.93 -0.50
CA SER A 38 27.84 -38.80 -1.88
C SER A 38 27.65 -37.33 -2.19
N ALA A 39 28.65 -36.78 -2.89
CA ALA A 39 28.80 -35.38 -3.27
C ALA A 39 27.79 -34.92 -4.34
N LYS A 40 26.48 -34.98 -4.07
CA LYS A 40 25.43 -34.49 -4.99
C LYS A 40 24.31 -33.65 -4.37
N THR A 41 24.30 -33.45 -3.05
CA THR A 41 23.32 -32.59 -2.36
C THR A 41 23.78 -31.15 -2.12
N LYS A 42 25.07 -30.86 -2.37
CA LYS A 42 25.68 -29.54 -2.12
C LYS A 42 25.38 -28.44 -3.17
N PRO A 43 25.22 -28.72 -4.49
CA PRO A 43 24.99 -27.65 -5.46
C PRO A 43 23.56 -27.11 -5.38
N LEU A 44 22.58 -27.95 -5.03
CA LEU A 44 21.18 -27.54 -4.90
C LEU A 44 20.99 -26.58 -3.72
N LEU A 45 21.61 -26.88 -2.57
CA LEU A 45 21.54 -26.00 -1.40
C LEU A 45 22.27 -24.66 -1.64
N PHE A 46 23.39 -24.69 -2.38
CA PHE A 46 24.10 -23.47 -2.77
C PHE A 46 23.29 -22.60 -3.74
N LEU A 47 22.63 -23.23 -4.72
CA LEU A 47 21.73 -22.53 -5.64
C LEU A 47 20.53 -21.93 -4.90
N LEU A 48 19.94 -22.68 -3.96
CA LEU A 48 18.84 -22.19 -3.13
C LEU A 48 19.28 -21.01 -2.26
N LEU A 49 20.47 -21.07 -1.66
CA LEU A 49 21.04 -19.96 -0.91
C LEU A 49 21.28 -18.73 -1.79
N LEU A 50 21.80 -18.91 -3.01
CA LEU A 50 22.03 -17.82 -3.96
C LEU A 50 20.70 -17.17 -4.37
N ILE A 51 19.67 -17.97 -4.66
CA ILE A 51 18.32 -17.47 -4.96
C ILE A 51 17.75 -16.69 -3.77
N VAL A 52 17.89 -17.19 -2.55
CA VAL A 52 17.44 -16.49 -1.34
C VAL A 52 18.18 -15.17 -1.17
N ILE A 53 19.50 -15.15 -1.33
CA ILE A 53 20.30 -13.92 -1.27
C ILE A 53 19.84 -12.94 -2.34
N LEU A 54 19.65 -13.39 -3.58
CA LEU A 54 19.20 -12.55 -4.70
C LEU A 54 17.81 -11.96 -4.43
N VAL A 55 16.87 -12.76 -3.94
CA VAL A 55 15.51 -12.30 -3.61
C VAL A 55 15.56 -11.28 -2.48
N VAL A 56 16.31 -11.55 -1.42
CA VAL A 56 16.47 -10.64 -0.28
C VAL A 56 17.12 -9.33 -0.75
N THR A 57 18.23 -9.39 -1.49
CA THR A 57 18.90 -8.18 -2.01
C THR A 57 18.00 -7.41 -2.97
N ALA A 58 17.22 -8.09 -3.82
CA ALA A 58 16.28 -7.44 -4.72
C ALA A 58 15.16 -6.72 -3.97
N VAL A 59 14.59 -7.31 -2.91
CA VAL A 59 13.55 -6.64 -2.09
C VAL A 59 14.11 -5.42 -1.36
N PHE A 60 15.37 -5.45 -0.93
CA PHE A 60 16.03 -4.32 -0.26
C PHE A 60 16.51 -3.23 -1.23
N LEU A 61 16.97 -3.59 -2.43
CA LEU A 61 17.43 -2.65 -3.47
C LEU A 61 16.28 -2.06 -4.29
N PHE A 62 15.19 -2.81 -4.42
CA PHE A 62 13.97 -2.40 -5.10
C PHE A 62 12.81 -2.48 -4.08
N PRO A 63 12.74 -1.53 -3.12
CA PRO A 63 11.53 -1.40 -2.31
C PRO A 63 10.34 -1.25 -3.28
N PRO A 64 9.23 -1.98 -3.06
CA PRO A 64 8.05 -1.80 -3.89
C PRO A 64 7.71 -0.32 -3.83
N ALA A 65 7.63 0.33 -5.00
CA ALA A 65 7.21 1.71 -5.10
C ALA A 65 5.91 1.82 -4.30
N THR A 66 5.98 2.47 -3.14
CA THR A 66 4.79 2.79 -2.37
C THR A 66 4.04 3.76 -3.27
N MET A 67 3.05 3.23 -3.99
CA MET A 67 2.11 4.06 -4.71
C MET A 67 1.51 4.96 -3.64
N SER A 68 1.97 6.21 -3.59
CA SER A 68 1.39 7.24 -2.75
C SER A 68 -0.07 7.29 -3.14
N SER A 69 -0.94 6.70 -2.31
CA SER A 69 -2.37 6.83 -2.50
C SER A 69 -2.65 8.31 -2.33
N SER A 70 -2.98 8.96 -3.44
CA SER A 70 -3.46 10.33 -3.42
C SER A 70 -4.55 10.42 -2.36
N SER A 71 -4.38 11.30 -1.37
CA SER A 71 -5.35 11.51 -0.31
C SER A 71 -6.71 11.80 -0.96
N SER A 72 -7.63 10.83 -0.90
CA SER A 72 -9.01 11.09 -1.30
C SER A 72 -9.54 12.17 -0.38
N PHE A 73 -10.14 13.22 -0.94
CA PHE A 73 -10.69 14.31 -0.14
C PHE A 73 -11.78 13.75 0.78
N GLU A 74 -11.51 13.62 2.08
CA GLU A 74 -12.44 13.00 3.04
C GLU A 74 -13.77 13.77 3.14
N ASN A 75 -13.78 15.06 2.77
CA ASN A 75 -14.97 15.91 2.74
C ASN A 75 -14.97 16.79 1.48
N PRO A 76 -15.51 16.34 0.33
CA PRO A 76 -15.50 17.12 -0.89
C PRO A 76 -16.41 18.36 -0.78
N ARG A 77 -16.00 19.46 -1.43
CA ARG A 77 -16.85 20.67 -1.53
C ARG A 77 -18.10 20.38 -2.36
N LYS A 78 -19.25 20.83 -1.89
CA LYS A 78 -20.53 20.69 -2.60
C LYS A 78 -20.62 21.71 -3.73
N VAL A 79 -21.14 21.29 -4.89
CA VAL A 79 -21.46 22.20 -5.99
C VAL A 79 -22.70 23.00 -5.60
N VAL A 80 -22.55 24.31 -5.44
CA VAL A 80 -23.65 25.21 -5.02
C VAL A 80 -24.44 25.71 -6.23
N LYS A 81 -23.78 25.88 -7.38
CA LYS A 81 -24.40 26.40 -8.60
C LYS A 81 -23.79 25.75 -9.83
N LYS A 82 -24.62 25.48 -10.84
CA LYS A 82 -24.20 25.12 -12.20
C LYS A 82 -24.66 26.25 -13.13
N VAL A 83 -23.76 26.68 -14.01
CA VAL A 83 -24.00 27.75 -14.97
C VAL A 83 -23.72 27.20 -16.35
N MET A 84 -24.68 27.35 -17.26
CA MET A 84 -24.49 26.90 -18.64
C MET A 84 -23.83 28.03 -19.44
N SER A 85 -22.67 27.75 -20.05
CA SER A 85 -21.98 28.74 -20.87
C SER A 85 -22.69 28.96 -22.20
N LEU A 86 -23.07 30.21 -22.44
CA LEU A 86 -23.76 30.64 -23.66
C LEU A 86 -22.74 31.07 -24.72
N SER A 87 -23.03 30.68 -25.97
CA SER A 87 -22.21 31.01 -27.13
C SER A 87 -22.47 32.45 -27.57
N GLN A 88 -21.40 33.19 -27.89
CA GLN A 88 -21.46 34.55 -28.44
C GLN A 88 -20.27 34.82 -29.36
N ALA A 89 -20.45 35.73 -30.31
CA ALA A 89 -19.38 36.19 -31.19
C ALA A 89 -18.49 37.21 -30.47
N GLU A 90 -17.17 37.10 -30.63
CA GLU A 90 -16.17 38.03 -30.10
C GLU A 90 -15.01 38.17 -31.08
N GLY A 91 -14.21 39.23 -30.94
CA GLY A 91 -13.03 39.46 -31.77
C GLY A 91 -13.35 39.45 -33.27
N ASP A 92 -12.47 38.83 -34.05
CA ASP A 92 -12.64 38.62 -35.49
C ASP A 92 -12.94 37.15 -35.79
N GLY A 93 -14.22 36.81 -35.97
CA GLY A 93 -14.67 35.47 -36.34
C GLY A 93 -14.55 34.42 -35.22
N ALA A 94 -14.25 34.81 -33.98
CA ALA A 94 -14.21 33.89 -32.85
C ALA A 94 -15.60 33.68 -32.26
N THR A 95 -15.89 32.44 -31.86
CA THR A 95 -17.05 32.10 -31.05
C THR A 95 -16.57 31.72 -29.66
N VAL A 96 -17.08 32.38 -28.63
CA VAL A 96 -16.74 32.10 -27.23
C VAL A 96 -17.96 31.59 -26.47
N ARG A 97 -17.72 30.70 -25.50
CA ARG A 97 -18.71 30.25 -24.52
C ARG A 97 -18.33 30.81 -23.16
N ARG A 98 -19.03 31.86 -22.75
CA ARG A 98 -18.72 32.58 -21.50
C ARG A 98 -19.40 31.95 -20.30
N SER A 99 -18.61 31.65 -19.27
CA SER A 99 -19.10 31.10 -17.99
C SER A 99 -19.06 32.13 -16.86
N ILE A 100 -17.87 32.62 -16.49
CA ILE A 100 -17.68 33.74 -15.54
C ILE A 100 -17.74 35.07 -16.31
N GLY A 101 -18.35 36.10 -15.71
CA GLY A 101 -18.53 37.42 -16.33
C GLY A 101 -19.83 37.55 -17.15
N GLY A 102 -20.54 36.44 -17.36
CA GLY A 102 -21.88 36.43 -17.95
C GLY A 102 -22.97 36.86 -16.96
N HIS A 103 -24.21 37.04 -17.44
CA HIS A 103 -25.32 37.49 -16.59
C HIS A 103 -25.56 36.55 -15.39
N GLU A 104 -25.44 35.23 -15.58
CA GLU A 104 -25.68 34.26 -14.52
C GLU A 104 -24.58 34.24 -13.44
N LEU A 105 -23.36 34.68 -13.74
CA LEU A 105 -22.22 34.62 -12.82
C LEU A 105 -21.27 35.82 -13.03
N ARG A 106 -21.77 37.02 -12.74
CA ARG A 106 -21.04 38.28 -12.93
C ARG A 106 -19.87 38.45 -11.98
N ASN A 107 -20.02 37.99 -10.74
CA ASN A 107 -19.05 38.22 -9.66
C ASN A 107 -18.59 36.87 -9.13
N LEU A 108 -17.33 36.52 -9.34
CA LEU A 108 -16.68 35.37 -8.73
C LEU A 108 -15.25 35.73 -8.34
N ASP A 109 -15.11 36.68 -7.42
CA ASP A 109 -13.82 37.16 -6.90
C ASP A 109 -12.89 35.97 -6.53
N PRO A 110 -11.64 35.92 -7.04
CA PRO A 110 -10.90 36.94 -7.82
C PRO A 110 -11.02 36.86 -9.35
N PHE A 111 -11.90 36.00 -9.87
CA PHE A 111 -12.07 35.77 -11.30
C PHE A 111 -13.08 36.73 -11.92
N LEU A 112 -12.67 37.38 -13.01
CA LEU A 112 -13.49 38.37 -13.73
C LEU A 112 -14.22 37.76 -14.92
N LEU A 113 -13.57 36.88 -15.67
CA LEU A 113 -14.07 36.34 -16.93
C LEU A 113 -13.44 34.97 -17.20
N LEU A 114 -14.22 34.04 -17.75
CA LEU A 114 -13.73 32.75 -18.24
C LEU A 114 -14.49 32.34 -19.50
N ASP A 115 -13.77 32.31 -20.61
CA ASP A 115 -14.26 31.97 -21.94
C ASP A 115 -13.57 30.71 -22.47
N GLU A 116 -14.36 29.75 -22.96
CA GLU A 116 -13.90 28.72 -23.88
C GLU A 116 -14.10 29.26 -25.30
N PHE A 117 -13.08 29.32 -26.15
CA PHE A 117 -13.21 29.88 -27.49
C PHE A 117 -12.88 28.88 -28.60
N SER A 118 -13.50 29.07 -29.75
CA SER A 118 -13.19 28.38 -31.01
C SER A 118 -13.08 29.42 -32.13
N VAL A 119 -12.00 29.34 -32.89
CA VAL A 119 -11.70 30.27 -33.99
C VAL A 119 -10.86 29.57 -35.06
N SER A 120 -11.09 29.94 -36.32
CA SER A 120 -10.31 29.47 -37.47
C SER A 120 -9.57 30.63 -38.13
N LYS A 121 -8.43 30.34 -38.74
CA LYS A 121 -7.67 31.35 -39.50
C LYS A 121 -8.49 31.85 -40.70
N PRO A 122 -8.41 33.15 -41.05
CA PRO A 122 -7.50 34.17 -40.50
C PRO A 122 -8.00 34.89 -39.24
N GLY A 123 -9.15 34.50 -38.67
CA GLY A 123 -9.74 35.17 -37.50
C GLY A 123 -8.94 35.00 -36.20
N GLY A 124 -9.34 35.74 -35.17
CA GLY A 124 -8.68 35.74 -33.86
C GLY A 124 -9.12 36.91 -32.98
N PHE A 125 -8.21 37.34 -32.12
CA PHE A 125 -8.39 38.52 -31.28
C PHE A 125 -7.34 39.57 -31.70
N PRO A 126 -7.69 40.55 -32.56
CA PRO A 126 -6.78 41.61 -32.99
C PRO A 126 -6.26 42.43 -31.80
N ASP A 127 -5.27 43.30 -32.03
CA ASP A 127 -4.67 44.14 -30.98
C ASP A 127 -5.73 44.85 -30.12
N HIS A 128 -5.73 44.58 -28.81
CA HIS A 128 -6.64 45.18 -27.84
C HIS A 128 -5.96 45.37 -26.48
N PRO A 129 -6.28 46.45 -25.74
CA PRO A 129 -5.62 46.77 -24.47
C PRO A 129 -6.17 45.98 -23.28
N HIS A 130 -5.30 45.73 -22.30
CA HIS A 130 -5.66 45.20 -20.97
C HIS A 130 -5.04 46.08 -19.87
N ARG A 131 -5.74 46.29 -18.75
CA ARG A 131 -5.26 47.10 -17.62
C ARG A 131 -5.84 46.61 -16.29
N GLY A 132 -4.96 46.39 -15.31
CA GLY A 132 -5.37 46.17 -13.91
C GLY A 132 -5.84 44.74 -13.57
N PHE A 133 -5.59 43.77 -14.45
CA PHE A 133 -5.86 42.35 -14.22
C PHE A 133 -4.90 41.49 -15.07
N GLU A 134 -4.97 40.18 -14.87
CA GLU A 134 -4.17 39.19 -15.60
C GLU A 134 -5.07 38.33 -16.51
N THR A 135 -4.55 37.98 -17.69
CA THR A 135 -5.16 37.02 -18.62
C THR A 135 -4.25 35.80 -18.69
N VAL A 136 -4.82 34.61 -18.49
CA VAL A 136 -4.11 33.32 -18.49
C VAL A 136 -4.57 32.47 -19.66
#